data_AF-A0AB34C0A6-F1
#
_entry.id   AF-A0AB34C0A6-F1
#
_cell.length_a   1.000
_cell.length_b   1.000
_cell.length_c   1.000
_cell.angle_alpha   90.00
_cell.angle_beta   90.00
_cell.angle_gamma   90.00
#
_symmetry.space_group_name_H-M   'P 1'
#
loop_
_entity.id
_entity.type
_entity.pdbx_description
1 polymer ?
#
loop_
_entity_poly.entity_id
_entity_poly.type
_entity_poly.pdbx_seq_one_letter_code
_entity_poly.pdbx_strand_id
1 'polypeptide(L)'
;MHIIIFRPTSHLKGSWLFNTLLRLDRFIYWFAPSLAMLMGVAGVALCFFSWQQRLILTGGAGLVLLLLSGGLVMLWSNYDWWLFKLSPQKGLNIPLK
;
A
#
# COMPACT_ATOMS: atom_id res chain seq x y z
N MET A 1 4.09 -18.83 10.56
CA MET A 1 4.25 -18.30 9.20
C MET A 1 3.17 -18.95 8.34
N HIS A 2 1.97 -18.35 8.27
CA HIS A 2 0.84 -18.93 7.54
C HIS A 2 0.92 -18.48 6.09
N ILE A 3 1.31 -19.39 5.20
CA ILE A 3 1.26 -19.18 3.76
C ILE A 3 -0.19 -19.47 3.35
N ILE A 4 -0.98 -18.43 3.16
CA ILE A 4 -2.33 -18.56 2.58
C ILE A 4 -2.14 -18.81 1.08
N ILE A 5 -2.15 -20.09 0.69
CA ILE A 5 -2.08 -20.49 -0.72
C ILE A 5 -3.45 -20.28 -1.35
N PHE A 6 -3.68 -19.12 -1.95
CA PHE A 6 -4.79 -18.94 -2.89
C PHE A 6 -4.50 -19.77 -4.14
N ARG A 7 -5.09 -20.97 -4.22
CA ARG A 7 -5.15 -21.72 -5.49
C ARG A 7 -5.93 -20.85 -6.49
N PRO A 8 -5.37 -20.52 -7.67
CA PRO A 8 -6.11 -19.82 -8.69
C PRO A 8 -7.06 -20.84 -9.34
N THR A 9 -8.25 -21.03 -8.75
CA THR A 9 -9.37 -21.59 -9.49
C THR A 9 -9.76 -20.56 -10.55
N SER A 10 -9.64 -20.97 -11.80
CA SER A 10 -9.60 -20.21 -13.04
C SER A 10 -10.84 -19.35 -13.38
N HIS A 11 -11.68 -18.99 -12.41
CA HIS A 11 -12.98 -18.34 -12.68
C HIS A 11 -13.45 -17.32 -11.63
N LEU A 12 -12.55 -16.72 -10.83
CA LEU A 12 -12.91 -15.51 -10.08
C LEU A 12 -12.97 -14.31 -11.04
N LYS A 13 -14.18 -13.95 -11.50
CA LYS A 13 -14.49 -12.62 -12.06
C LYS A 13 -14.37 -11.58 -10.93
N GLY A 14 -13.18 -11.39 -10.38
CA GLY A 14 -12.85 -10.32 -9.44
C GLY A 14 -12.81 -8.96 -10.14
N SER A 15 -12.94 -7.88 -9.37
CA SER A 15 -12.73 -6.53 -9.91
C SER A 15 -11.31 -6.38 -10.46
N TRP A 16 -11.11 -5.50 -11.45
CA TRP A 16 -9.78 -5.24 -12.01
C TRP A 16 -8.75 -4.89 -10.92
N LEU A 17 -9.16 -4.13 -9.90
CA LEU A 17 -8.33 -3.80 -8.74
C LEU A 17 -7.89 -5.03 -7.95
N PHE A 18 -8.78 -5.99 -7.72
CA PHE A 18 -8.48 -7.23 -6.99
C PHE A 18 -7.43 -8.07 -7.72
N ASN A 19 -7.56 -8.23 -9.04
CA ASN A 19 -6.58 -8.97 -9.85
C ASN A 19 -5.20 -8.27 -9.88
N THR A 20 -5.19 -6.93 -9.89
CA THR A 20 -3.97 -6.14 -9.86
C THR A 20 -3.26 -6.27 -8.51
N LEU A 21 -3.99 -6.18 -7.40
CA LEU A 21 -3.47 -6.44 -6.05
C LEU A 21 -2.90 -7.86 -5.94
N LEU A 22 -3.64 -8.90 -6.35
CA LEU A 22 -3.15 -10.28 -6.30
C LEU A 22 -1.84 -10.49 -7.08
N ARG A 23 -1.67 -9.85 -8.25
CA ARG A 23 -0.40 -9.94 -9.00
C ARG A 23 0.75 -9.20 -8.34
N LEU A 24 0.44 -8.10 -7.65
CA LEU A 24 1.42 -7.24 -7.01
C LEU A 24 1.70 -7.62 -5.55
N ASP A 25 1.00 -8.61 -4.99
CA ASP A 25 1.14 -9.05 -3.59
C ASP A 25 2.60 -9.22 -3.14
N ARG A 26 3.36 -10.06 -3.85
CA ARG A 26 4.78 -10.31 -3.50
C ARG A 26 5.65 -9.06 -3.67
N PHE A 27 5.35 -8.20 -4.64
CA PHE A 27 6.07 -6.94 -4.84
C PHE A 27 5.75 -5.93 -3.74
N ILE A 28 4.47 -5.76 -3.40
CA ILE A 28 4.01 -4.85 -2.36
C ILE A 28 4.58 -5.31 -1.01
N TYR A 29 4.54 -6.60 -0.70
CA TYR A 29 5.04 -7.09 0.57
C TYR A 29 6.53 -6.79 0.79
N TRP A 30 7.36 -6.96 -0.25
CA TRP A 30 8.82 -6.76 -0.16
C TRP A 30 9.26 -5.31 -0.38
N PHE A 31 8.68 -4.60 -1.32
CA PHE A 31 9.16 -3.28 -1.74
C PHE A 31 8.40 -2.11 -1.09
N ALA A 32 7.16 -2.30 -0.65
CA ALA A 32 6.39 -1.22 -0.03
C ALA A 32 7.05 -0.64 1.23
N PRO A 33 7.61 -1.42 2.19
CA PRO A 33 8.24 -0.83 3.37
C PRO A 33 9.47 0.01 3.01
N SER A 34 10.31 -0.46 2.08
CA SER A 34 11.48 0.30 1.61
C SER A 34 11.08 1.56 0.86
N LEU A 35 10.06 1.47 0.00
CA LEU A 35 9.56 2.63 -0.75
C LEU A 35 8.93 3.66 0.18
N ALA A 36 8.12 3.23 1.15
CA ALA A 36 7.56 4.10 2.17
C ALA A 36 8.66 4.81 2.97
N MET A 37 9.70 4.07 3.38
CA MET A 37 10.82 4.68 4.11
C MET A 37 11.54 5.75 3.28
N LEU A 38 11.82 5.49 1.99
CA LEU A 38 12.43 6.47 1.09
C LEU A 38 11.54 7.71 0.90
N MET A 39 10.24 7.51 0.70
CA MET A 39 9.27 8.60 0.56
C MET A 39 9.13 9.40 1.84
N GLY A 40 9.13 8.75 3.00
CA GLY A 40 9.12 9.39 4.31
C GLY A 40 10.33 10.28 4.52
N VAL A 41 11.54 9.75 4.30
CA VAL A 41 12.80 10.49 4.44
C VAL A 41 12.86 11.67 3.46
N ALA A 42 12.50 11.46 2.19
CA ALA A 42 12.46 12.52 1.20
C ALA A 42 11.42 13.60 1.55
N GLY A 43 10.25 13.20 2.05
CA GLY A 43 9.21 14.12 2.51
C GLY A 43 9.66 14.99 3.67
N VAL A 44 10.30 14.41 4.70
CA VAL A 44 10.89 15.17 5.82
C VAL A 44 11.98 16.11 5.33
N ALA A 45 12.88 15.64 4.45
CA ALA A 45 13.95 16.46 3.91
C ALA A 45 13.42 17.67 3.13
N LEU A 46 12.38 17.48 2.31
CA LEU A 46 11.72 18.57 1.58
C LEU A 46 11.03 19.56 2.51
N CYS A 47 10.32 19.09 3.54
CA CYS A 47 9.73 19.95 4.55
C CYS A 47 10.81 20.75 5.30
N PHE A 48 11.91 20.12 5.68
CA PHE A 48 13.03 20.81 6.32
C PHE A 48 13.67 21.86 5.40
N PHE A 49 13.90 21.52 4.14
CA PHE A 49 14.44 22.44 3.15
C PHE A 49 13.49 23.61 2.89
N SER A 50 12.18 23.34 2.85
CA SER A 50 11.14 24.37 2.71
C SER A 50 11.15 25.36 3.88
N TRP A 51 11.34 24.85 5.09
CA TRP A 51 11.46 25.66 6.29
C TRP A 51 12.70 26.54 6.25
N GLN A 52 13.85 25.98 5.86
CA GLN A 52 15.12 26.69 5.79
C GLN A 52 15.13 27.78 4.70
N GLN A 53 14.56 27.49 3.53
CA GLN A 53 14.57 28.38 2.36
C GLN A 53 13.30 29.26 2.26
N ARG A 54 12.33 29.09 3.17
CA ARG A 54 10.99 29.71 3.11
C ARG A 54 10.24 29.45 1.78
N LEU A 55 10.48 28.30 1.18
CA LEU A 55 9.87 27.89 -0.11
C LEU A 55 8.60 27.08 0.13
N ILE A 56 7.44 27.72 0.04
CA ILE A 56 6.15 27.08 0.39
C ILE A 56 5.82 25.89 -0.53
N LEU A 57 6.14 25.98 -1.82
CA LEU A 57 5.89 24.89 -2.79
C LEU A 57 6.65 23.60 -2.45
N THR A 58 7.91 23.70 -2.00
CA THR A 58 8.70 22.52 -1.63
C THR A 58 8.18 21.89 -0.34
N GLY A 59 7.65 22.69 0.58
CA GLY A 59 7.00 22.20 1.79
C GLY A 59 5.71 21.46 1.48
N GLY A 60 4.90 22.00 0.57
CA GLY A 60 3.72 21.31 0.03
C GLY A 60 4.07 19.97 -0.61
N ALA A 61 5.11 19.93 -1.44
CA ALA A 61 5.59 18.68 -2.06
C ALA A 61 6.07 17.66 -1.02
N GLY A 62 6.79 18.10 0.02
CA GLY A 62 7.23 17.24 1.12
C GLY A 62 6.06 16.64 1.90
N LEU A 63 5.03 17.45 2.19
CA LEU A 63 3.83 17.02 2.91
C LEU A 63 3.03 16.00 2.08
N VAL A 64 2.90 16.20 0.77
CA VAL A 64 2.29 15.21 -0.14
C VAL A 64 3.07 13.89 -0.12
N LEU A 65 4.40 13.95 -0.14
CA LEU A 65 5.25 12.75 -0.06
C LEU A 65 5.07 11.99 1.26
N LEU A 66 4.94 12.71 2.37
CA LEU A 66 4.65 12.12 3.68
C LEU A 66 3.27 11.45 3.71
N LEU A 67 2.25 12.08 3.12
CA LEU A 67 0.91 11.49 3.02
C LEU A 67 0.93 10.22 2.15
N LEU A 68 1.64 10.24 1.03
CA LEU A 68 1.80 9.07 0.17
C LEU A 68 2.54 7.95 0.90
N SER A 69 3.63 8.26 1.61
CA SER A 69 4.34 7.32 2.46
C SER A 69 3.40 6.69 3.50
N GLY A 70 2.64 7.51 4.24
CA GLY A 70 1.68 7.03 5.23
C GLY A 70 0.58 6.16 4.62
N GLY A 71 0.03 6.55 3.48
CA GLY A 71 -0.95 5.76 2.74
C GLY A 71 -0.40 4.42 2.28
N LEU A 72 0.87 4.38 1.86
CA LEU A 72 1.56 3.16 1.42
C LEU A 72 1.81 2.20 2.60
N VAL A 73 2.21 2.73 3.75
CA VAL A 73 2.32 1.95 5.01
C VAL A 73 0.95 1.43 5.43
N MET A 74 -0.09 2.25 5.39
CA MET A 74 -1.44 1.86 5.78
C MET A 74 -2.00 0.77 4.86
N LEU A 75 -1.73 0.87 3.55
CA LEU A 75 -2.10 -0.15 2.57
C LEU A 75 -1.32 -1.45 2.78
N TRP A 76 -0.02 -1.38 3.07
CA TRP A 76 0.80 -2.55 3.37
C TRP A 76 0.39 -3.23 4.69
N SER A 77 0.17 -2.45 5.75
CA SER A 77 -0.22 -2.97 7.07
C SER A 77 -1.63 -3.57 7.09
N ASN A 78 -2.52 -3.13 6.19
CA ASN A 78 -3.90 -3.63 6.08
C ASN A 78 -4.13 -4.34 4.75
N TYR A 79 -3.09 -4.88 4.14
CA TYR A 79 -3.15 -5.45 2.80
C TYR A 79 -4.17 -6.59 2.70
N ASP A 80 -4.17 -7.48 3.68
CA ASP A 80 -5.13 -8.60 3.78
C ASP A 80 -6.58 -8.10 3.93
N TRP A 81 -6.79 -7.00 4.65
CA TRP A 81 -8.10 -6.38 4.81
C TRP A 81 -8.59 -5.76 3.49
N TRP A 82 -7.71 -5.12 2.73
CA TRP A 82 -8.03 -4.58 1.41
C TRP A 82 -8.36 -5.70 0.41
N LEU A 83 -7.59 -6.79 0.40
CA LEU A 83 -7.87 -7.98 -0.39
C LEU A 83 -9.22 -8.61 -0.02
N PHE A 84 -9.52 -8.72 1.27
CA PHE A 84 -10.79 -9.23 1.76
C PHE A 84 -11.97 -8.37 1.29
N LYS A 85 -11.85 -7.03 1.42
CA LYS A 85 -12.91 -6.08 1.03
C LYS A 85 -13.17 -6.06 -0.48
N LEU A 86 -12.13 -6.27 -1.29
CA LEU A 86 -12.20 -6.26 -2.76
C LEU A 86 -12.51 -7.63 -3.36
N SER A 87 -12.47 -8.69 -2.54
CA SER A 87 -12.80 -10.05 -2.97
C SER A 87 -14.26 -10.13 -3.42
N PRO A 88 -14.57 -10.72 -4.59
CA PRO A 88 -15.95 -10.89 -5.04
C PRO A 88 -16.70 -11.80 -4.05
N GLN A 89 -17.72 -11.26 -3.38
CA GLN A 89 -18.54 -11.95 -2.36
C GLN A 89 -19.40 -13.08 -2.96
N LYS A 90 -18.78 -14.13 -3.48
CA LYS A 90 -19.42 -15.42 -3.71
C LYS A 90 -18.66 -16.49 -2.94
N GLY A 91 -18.87 -16.50 -1.62
CA GLY A 91 -18.72 -17.70 -0.80
C GLY A 91 -17.31 -18.11 -0.39
N LEU A 92 -16.41 -17.19 -0.01
CA LEU A 92 -15.21 -17.59 0.71
C LEU A 92 -15.36 -17.30 2.21
N ASN A 93 -15.63 -18.40 2.92
CA ASN A 93 -15.65 -18.52 4.37
C ASN A 93 -14.45 -17.83 5.01
N ILE A 94 -14.78 -16.99 5.99
CA ILE A 94 -13.93 -16.52 7.06
C ILE A 94 -13.08 -17.68 7.60
N PRO A 95 -11.78 -17.45 7.87
CA PRO A 95 -11.34 -17.75 9.22
C PRO A 95 -10.75 -16.49 9.86
N LEU A 96 -11.51 -15.98 10.82
CA LEU A 96 -11.04 -15.18 11.95
C LEU A 96 -10.17 -16.11 12.80
N LYS A 97 -8.84 -16.02 12.66
CA LYS A 97 -7.83 -16.00 13.74
C LYS A 97 -6.42 -16.11 13.19
#